data_AF-A0A4R2BP44-F1
#
_entry.id   AF-A0A4R2BP44-F1
#
_cell.length_a   1.000
_cell.length_b   1.000
_cell.length_c   1.000
_cell.angle_alpha   90.00
_cell.angle_beta   90.00
_cell.angle_gamma   90.00
#
_symmetry.space_group_name_H-M   'P 1'
#
loop_
_entity.id
_entity.type
_entity.pdbx_description
1 polymer ?
#
loop_
_entity_poly.entity_id
_entity_poly.type
_entity_poly.pdbx_seq_one_letter_code
_entity_poly.pdbx_strand_id
1 'polypeptide(L)'
;MRRVSILGLAALGLAFVATPAVAAGPTVEQFRFVGVDDDQSAELTADCGFPVTVTVDAHETHLLFDDGTFQALIHYNATVTGAGGTLVLNNNVNEVDSSESFRAAGTPLRVSTIDGRTLAKQAGLLIFRFADGTLTFHGSLRPAEGFSFCEALQQQAP
;
A
#
# COMPACT_ATOMS: atom_id res chain seq x y z
N MET A 1 -67.52 6.92 44.67
CA MET A 1 -67.68 5.47 44.83
C MET A 1 -66.32 4.80 44.67
N ARG A 2 -66.00 3.90 45.61
CA ARG A 2 -65.05 2.76 45.57
C ARG A 2 -63.66 2.94 44.94
N ARG A 3 -62.66 2.87 45.83
CA ARG A 3 -61.31 2.34 45.59
C ARG A 3 -61.38 0.94 44.99
N VAL A 4 -60.56 0.65 43.99
CA VAL A 4 -59.93 -0.67 43.80
C VAL A 4 -58.50 -0.44 43.35
N SER A 5 -57.56 -0.81 44.22
CA SER A 5 -56.16 -1.04 43.92
C SER A 5 -56.00 -2.52 43.58
N ILE A 6 -55.23 -2.84 42.53
CA ILE A 6 -54.54 -4.13 42.34
C ILE A 6 -53.17 -3.75 41.76
N LEU A 7 -52.11 -3.67 42.59
CA LEU A 7 -51.17 -4.75 42.93
C LEU A 7 -50.48 -5.40 41.73
N GLY A 8 -49.22 -4.97 41.53
CA GLY A 8 -48.09 -5.86 41.28
C GLY A 8 -47.81 -6.25 39.83
N LEU A 9 -46.62 -5.90 39.33
CA LEU A 9 -45.59 -6.91 39.10
C LEU A 9 -44.22 -6.25 38.84
N ALA A 10 -43.27 -6.63 39.69
CA ALA A 10 -41.83 -6.76 39.47
C ALA A 10 -41.09 -5.63 38.73
N ALA A 11 -40.35 -4.86 39.53
CA ALA A 11 -39.04 -4.34 39.13
C ALA A 11 -38.15 -5.51 38.65
N LEU A 12 -38.04 -5.67 37.34
CA LEU A 12 -36.87 -6.30 36.74
C LEU A 12 -35.87 -5.19 36.48
N GLY A 13 -34.90 -5.08 37.40
CA GLY A 13 -33.68 -4.35 37.15
C GLY A 13 -33.02 -4.92 35.91
N LEU A 14 -33.18 -4.22 34.78
CA LEU A 14 -32.27 -4.35 33.66
C LEU A 14 -30.91 -3.85 34.14
N ALA A 15 -30.14 -4.76 34.73
CA ALA A 15 -28.71 -4.66 34.68
C ALA A 15 -28.34 -4.72 33.19
N PHE A 16 -28.33 -3.56 32.53
CA PHE A 16 -27.54 -3.39 31.33
C PHE A 16 -26.10 -3.64 31.78
N VAL A 17 -25.65 -4.87 31.61
CA VAL A 17 -24.23 -5.13 31.50
C VAL A 17 -23.85 -4.37 30.23
N ALA A 18 -23.29 -3.17 30.40
CA ALA A 18 -22.54 -2.51 29.36
C ALA A 18 -21.38 -3.48 29.05
N THR A 19 -21.61 -4.42 28.15
CA THR A 19 -20.51 -5.14 27.52
C THR A 19 -19.68 -4.05 26.86
N PRO A 20 -18.38 -3.92 27.19
CA PRO A 20 -17.54 -3.01 26.43
C PRO A 20 -17.75 -3.39 24.97
N ALA A 21 -18.22 -2.44 24.16
CA ALA A 21 -18.23 -2.61 22.73
C ALA A 21 -16.77 -2.93 22.37
N VAL A 22 -16.50 -4.20 22.09
CA VAL A 22 -15.24 -4.59 21.50
C VAL A 22 -15.22 -3.80 20.21
N ALA A 23 -14.36 -2.79 20.12
CA ALA A 23 -14.17 -2.05 18.89
C ALA A 23 -14.00 -3.10 17.80
N ALA A 24 -14.88 -3.07 16.79
CA ALA A 24 -14.78 -3.99 15.68
C ALA A 24 -13.36 -3.86 15.12
N GLY A 25 -12.66 -4.99 15.00
CA GLY A 25 -11.35 -4.98 14.33
C GLY A 25 -11.52 -4.54 12.88
N PRO A 26 -10.44 -4.11 12.20
CA PRO A 26 -10.53 -3.73 10.79
C PRO A 26 -11.05 -4.90 9.94
N THR A 27 -11.75 -4.58 8.86
CA THR A 27 -12.04 -5.54 7.80
C THR A 27 -10.73 -5.87 7.09
N VAL A 28 -10.43 -7.15 6.91
CA VAL A 28 -9.18 -7.61 6.28
C VAL A 28 -9.49 -8.18 4.90
N GLU A 29 -8.85 -7.62 3.87
CA GLU A 29 -8.92 -8.13 2.51
C GLU A 29 -7.52 -8.55 2.05
N GLN A 30 -7.46 -9.62 1.25
CA GLN A 30 -6.22 -10.09 0.66
C GLN A 30 -6.33 -10.02 -0.85
N PHE A 31 -5.37 -9.32 -1.46
CA PHE A 31 -5.27 -9.20 -2.90
C PHE A 31 -4.02 -9.92 -3.39
N ARG A 32 -4.16 -10.61 -4.53
CA ARG A 32 -3.04 -11.23 -5.21
C ARG A 32 -3.18 -11.07 -6.71
N PHE A 33 -2.09 -10.65 -7.33
CA PHE A 33 -1.99 -10.56 -8.78
C PHE A 33 -0.69 -11.21 -9.26
N VAL A 34 -0.81 -12.06 -10.28
CA VAL A 34 0.33 -12.64 -10.99
C VAL A 34 0.03 -12.55 -12.48
N GLY A 35 0.82 -11.78 -13.21
CA GLY A 35 0.56 -11.57 -14.63
C GLY A 35 1.24 -10.34 -15.19
N VAL A 36 0.87 -9.98 -16.41
CA VAL A 36 1.32 -8.74 -17.05
C VAL A 36 0.47 -7.59 -16.52
N ASP A 37 1.13 -6.56 -16.03
CA ASP A 37 0.50 -5.29 -15.66
C ASP A 37 0.48 -4.40 -16.91
N ASP A 38 -0.64 -4.43 -17.64
CA ASP A 38 -0.78 -3.73 -18.92
C ASP A 38 -0.70 -2.21 -18.76
N ASP A 39 -1.25 -1.67 -17.67
CA ASP A 39 -1.28 -0.24 -17.40
C ASP A 39 0.14 0.27 -17.10
N GLN A 40 0.87 -0.39 -16.20
CA GLN A 40 2.26 -0.01 -15.91
C GLN A 40 3.19 -0.27 -17.11
N SER A 41 2.93 -1.31 -17.89
CA SER A 41 3.66 -1.56 -19.15
C SER A 41 3.45 -0.41 -20.15
N ALA A 42 2.22 0.09 -20.28
CA ALA A 42 1.90 1.21 -21.15
C ALA A 42 2.53 2.53 -20.68
N GLU A 43 2.47 2.81 -19.37
CA GLU A 43 3.09 3.98 -18.77
C GLU A 43 4.61 4.00 -18.99
N LEU A 44 5.31 2.92 -18.63
CA LEU A 44 6.75 2.82 -18.84
C LEU A 44 7.13 2.81 -20.32
N THR A 45 6.29 2.27 -21.20
CA THR A 45 6.52 2.35 -22.65
C THR A 45 6.47 3.79 -23.14
N ALA A 46 5.50 4.57 -22.66
CA ALA A 46 5.38 5.98 -23.00
C ALA A 46 6.56 6.80 -22.45
N ASP A 47 6.96 6.57 -21.20
CA ASP A 47 8.03 7.30 -20.54
C ASP A 47 9.41 6.96 -21.11
N CYS A 48 9.68 5.67 -21.36
CA CYS A 48 10.97 5.23 -21.85
C CYS A 48 11.13 5.40 -23.38
N GLY A 49 10.04 5.57 -24.13
CA GLY A 49 10.07 5.75 -25.58
C GLY A 49 10.39 4.47 -26.37
N PHE A 50 10.28 3.29 -25.74
CA PHE A 50 10.44 1.98 -26.37
C PHE A 50 9.52 0.96 -25.67
N PRO A 51 9.16 -0.17 -26.32
CA PRO A 51 8.29 -1.17 -25.72
C PRO A 51 8.86 -1.73 -24.40
N VAL A 52 8.06 -1.66 -23.35
CA VAL A 52 8.33 -2.22 -22.03
C VAL A 52 7.20 -3.17 -21.64
N THR A 53 7.56 -4.31 -21.05
CA THR A 53 6.61 -5.26 -20.46
C THR A 53 6.94 -5.43 -18.98
N VAL A 54 5.93 -5.25 -18.14
CA VAL A 54 6.03 -5.50 -16.71
C VAL A 54 5.25 -6.74 -16.34
N THR A 55 5.95 -7.73 -15.80
CA THR A 55 5.35 -8.95 -15.26
C THR A 55 5.47 -8.92 -13.74
N VAL A 56 4.33 -9.01 -13.06
CA VAL A 56 4.17 -8.79 -11.62
C VAL A 56 3.84 -10.09 -10.91
N ASP A 57 4.36 -10.23 -9.70
CA ASP A 57 3.87 -11.09 -8.61
C ASP A 57 3.69 -10.18 -7.39
N ALA A 58 2.44 -9.80 -7.13
CA ALA A 58 2.06 -8.89 -6.06
C ALA A 58 1.11 -9.57 -5.08
N HIS A 59 1.34 -9.32 -3.80
CA HIS A 59 0.48 -9.74 -2.71
C HIS A 59 0.28 -8.60 -1.74
N GLU A 60 -0.98 -8.32 -1.42
CA GLU A 60 -1.35 -7.22 -0.55
C GLU A 60 -2.32 -7.68 0.52
N THR A 61 -2.18 -7.12 1.72
CA THR A 61 -3.18 -7.25 2.78
C THR A 61 -3.69 -5.88 3.11
N HIS A 62 -4.99 -5.66 2.89
CA HIS A 62 -5.68 -4.42 3.15
C HIS A 62 -6.43 -4.51 4.47
N LEU A 63 -6.37 -3.45 5.26
CA LEU A 63 -7.05 -3.28 6.54
C LEU A 63 -7.92 -2.03 6.41
N LEU A 64 -9.23 -2.22 6.41
CA LEU A 64 -10.21 -1.15 6.31
C LEU A 64 -10.79 -0.90 7.70
N PHE A 65 -10.63 0.32 8.21
CA PHE A 65 -11.12 0.74 9.52
C PHE A 65 -12.44 1.50 9.39
N ASP A 66 -13.29 1.43 10.41
CA ASP A 66 -14.61 2.09 10.42
C ASP A 66 -14.53 3.63 10.34
N ASP A 67 -13.40 4.21 10.73
CA ASP A 67 -13.14 5.65 10.64
C ASP A 67 -12.75 6.11 9.22
N GLY A 68 -12.71 5.18 8.26
CA GLY A 68 -12.32 5.43 6.88
C GLY A 68 -10.81 5.36 6.64
N THR A 69 -10.01 5.09 7.67
CA THR A 69 -8.58 4.80 7.49
C THR A 69 -8.42 3.50 6.71
N PHE A 70 -7.49 3.51 5.77
CA PHE A 70 -7.08 2.35 5.01
C PHE A 70 -5.60 2.08 5.30
N GLN A 71 -5.25 0.82 5.53
CA GLN A 71 -3.85 0.41 5.63
C GLN A 71 -3.58 -0.76 4.69
N ALA A 72 -2.49 -0.71 3.93
CA ALA A 72 -2.08 -1.81 3.04
C ALA A 72 -0.66 -2.27 3.36
N LEU A 73 -0.48 -3.58 3.50
CA LEU A 73 0.83 -4.23 3.48
C LEU A 73 1.06 -4.77 2.08
N ILE A 74 1.94 -4.13 1.33
CA ILE A 74 2.17 -4.40 -0.09
C ILE A 74 3.52 -5.08 -0.27
N HIS A 75 3.48 -6.27 -0.86
CA HIS A 75 4.65 -6.98 -1.38
C HIS A 75 4.53 -7.03 -2.88
N TYR A 76 5.30 -6.21 -3.57
CA TYR A 76 5.29 -6.12 -5.02
C TYR A 76 6.64 -6.57 -5.56
N ASN A 77 6.63 -7.56 -6.44
CA ASN A 77 7.81 -7.98 -7.18
C ASN A 77 7.47 -7.96 -8.66
N ALA A 78 8.28 -7.28 -9.47
CA ALA A 78 8.09 -7.27 -10.90
C ALA A 78 9.39 -7.47 -11.66
N THR A 79 9.26 -8.11 -12.80
CA THR A 79 10.28 -8.18 -13.83
C THR A 79 9.90 -7.18 -14.91
N VAL A 80 10.75 -6.20 -15.15
CA VAL A 80 10.55 -5.17 -16.17
C VAL A 80 11.49 -5.48 -17.33
N THR A 81 10.92 -5.80 -18.47
CA THR A 81 11.68 -6.17 -19.68
C THR A 81 11.51 -5.09 -20.74
N GLY A 82 12.61 -4.62 -21.28
CA GLY A 82 12.64 -3.65 -22.38
C GLY A 82 13.63 -4.06 -23.47
N ALA A 83 13.88 -3.15 -24.41
CA ALA A 83 14.73 -3.43 -25.58
C ALA A 83 16.18 -3.84 -25.23
N GLY A 84 16.71 -3.37 -24.10
CA GLY A 84 18.08 -3.66 -23.66
C GLY A 84 18.20 -4.82 -22.69
N GLY A 85 17.11 -5.37 -22.14
CA GLY A 85 17.18 -6.47 -21.19
C GLY A 85 16.16 -6.35 -20.06
N THR A 86 16.52 -6.84 -18.89
CA THR A 86 15.58 -7.08 -17.79
C THR A 86 16.09 -6.52 -16.46
N LEU A 87 15.21 -5.79 -15.78
CA LEU A 87 15.38 -5.33 -14.41
C LEU A 87 14.34 -5.97 -13.49
N VAL A 88 14.66 -6.01 -12.19
CA VAL A 88 13.76 -6.46 -11.12
C VAL A 88 13.38 -5.26 -10.27
N LEU A 89 12.08 -5.02 -10.12
CA LEU A 89 11.49 -4.04 -9.22
C LEU A 89 10.96 -4.75 -7.99
N ASN A 90 11.33 -4.30 -6.80
CA ASN A 90 10.78 -4.81 -5.54
C ASN A 90 10.32 -3.68 -4.64
N ASN A 91 9.05 -3.72 -4.24
CA ASN A 91 8.49 -2.83 -3.24
C ASN A 91 7.98 -3.65 -2.06
N ASN A 92 8.31 -3.20 -0.86
CA ASN A 92 7.79 -3.76 0.39
C ASN A 92 7.38 -2.58 1.26
N VAL A 93 6.08 -2.30 1.29
CA VAL A 93 5.55 -1.05 1.81
C VAL A 93 4.40 -1.32 2.77
N ASN A 94 4.38 -0.56 3.86
CA ASN A 94 3.19 -0.38 4.68
C ASN A 94 2.63 1.01 4.37
N GLU A 95 1.46 1.04 3.75
CA GLU A 95 0.74 2.26 3.40
C GLU A 95 -0.35 2.51 4.42
N VAL A 96 -0.54 3.77 4.80
CA VAL A 96 -1.65 4.23 5.63
C VAL A 96 -2.24 5.46 4.95
N ASP A 97 -3.47 5.33 4.48
CA ASP A 97 -4.26 6.42 3.94
C ASP A 97 -5.35 6.79 4.96
N SER A 98 -5.42 8.07 5.31
CA SER A 98 -6.40 8.61 6.23
C SER A 98 -6.96 9.92 5.68
N SER A 99 -8.03 10.45 6.26
CA SER A 99 -8.61 11.73 5.84
C SER A 99 -7.64 12.92 5.85
N GLU A 100 -6.50 12.82 6.54
CA GLU A 100 -5.52 13.90 6.68
C GLU A 100 -4.26 13.70 5.81
N SER A 101 -3.86 12.45 5.57
CA SER A 101 -2.58 12.16 4.95
C SER A 101 -2.49 10.76 4.37
N PHE A 102 -1.68 10.63 3.33
CA PHE A 102 -1.12 9.37 2.87
C PHE A 102 0.29 9.17 3.44
N ARG A 103 0.61 7.95 3.90
CA ARG A 103 1.95 7.59 4.41
C ARG A 103 2.37 6.25 3.85
N ALA A 104 3.61 6.13 3.40
CA ALA A 104 4.18 4.88 2.91
C ALA A 104 5.54 4.65 3.56
N ALA A 105 5.69 3.57 4.34
CA ALA A 105 6.91 3.21 5.03
C ALA A 105 7.49 1.88 4.53
N GLY A 106 8.82 1.79 4.44
CA GLY A 106 9.52 0.54 4.09
C GLY A 106 10.53 0.74 2.98
N THR A 107 10.46 -0.12 1.97
CA THR A 107 11.23 0.02 0.72
C THR A 107 10.25 0.27 -0.42
N PRO A 108 9.82 1.54 -0.64
CA PRO A 108 8.92 1.90 -1.72
C PRO A 108 9.52 1.70 -3.12
N LEU A 109 10.84 1.60 -3.22
CA LEU A 109 11.49 1.29 -4.49
C LEU A 109 12.81 0.54 -4.26
N ARG A 110 12.96 -0.60 -4.93
CA ARG A 110 14.27 -1.23 -5.16
C ARG A 110 14.33 -1.71 -6.60
N VAL A 111 15.35 -1.25 -7.33
CA VAL A 111 15.67 -1.70 -8.68
C VAL A 111 16.96 -2.50 -8.63
N SER A 112 16.95 -3.71 -9.18
CA SER A 112 18.13 -4.55 -9.31
C SER A 112 18.22 -5.14 -10.71
N THR A 113 19.41 -5.53 -11.11
CA THR A 113 19.62 -6.41 -12.26
C THR A 113 19.16 -7.83 -11.94
N ILE A 114 18.98 -8.67 -12.97
CA ILE A 114 18.51 -10.06 -12.81
C ILE A 114 19.46 -10.94 -11.99
N ASP A 115 20.76 -10.64 -11.98
CA ASP A 115 21.78 -11.32 -11.16
C ASP A 115 21.81 -10.81 -9.69
N GLY A 116 20.93 -9.87 -9.34
CA GLY A 116 20.71 -9.42 -7.96
C GLY A 116 21.51 -8.18 -7.53
N ARG A 117 22.29 -7.57 -8.42
CA ARG A 117 22.99 -6.31 -8.12
C ARG A 117 21.99 -5.15 -8.04
N THR A 118 21.88 -4.54 -6.86
CA THR A 118 20.99 -3.38 -6.65
C THR A 118 21.56 -2.14 -7.33
N LEU A 119 20.75 -1.53 -8.19
CA LEU A 119 21.07 -0.31 -8.94
C LEU A 119 20.56 0.94 -8.21
N ALA A 120 19.34 0.86 -7.69
CA ALA A 120 18.71 1.92 -6.93
C ALA A 120 17.91 1.33 -5.76
N LYS A 121 17.93 2.02 -4.62
CA LYS A 121 17.10 1.65 -3.48
C LYS A 121 16.67 2.88 -2.72
N GLN A 122 15.37 3.05 -2.61
CA GLN A 122 14.75 4.02 -1.73
C GLN A 122 14.12 3.26 -0.57
N ALA A 123 14.66 3.50 0.62
CA ALA A 123 14.06 3.06 1.87
C ALA A 123 13.78 4.29 2.72
N GLY A 124 12.62 4.31 3.34
CA GLY A 124 12.19 5.46 4.13
C GLY A 124 10.70 5.49 4.37
N LEU A 125 10.27 6.67 4.80
CA LEU A 125 8.91 7.04 5.06
C LEU A 125 8.57 8.22 4.15
N LEU A 126 7.59 8.02 3.27
CA LEU A 126 6.94 9.07 2.50
C LEU A 126 5.69 9.50 3.26
N ILE A 127 5.48 10.81 3.36
CA ILE A 127 4.26 11.40 3.94
C ILE A 127 3.77 12.47 2.98
N PHE A 128 2.53 12.34 2.53
CA PHE A 128 1.82 13.37 1.79
C PHE A 128 0.65 13.88 2.62
N ARG A 129 0.62 15.18 2.91
CA ARG A 129 -0.47 15.81 3.68
C ARG A 129 -1.49 16.42 2.72
N PHE A 130 -2.76 16.06 2.88
CA PHE A 130 -3.81 16.52 1.97
C PHE A 130 -4.20 17.98 2.19
N ALA A 131 -4.09 18.48 3.43
CA ALA A 131 -4.48 19.83 3.78
C ALA A 131 -3.68 20.92 3.03
N ASP A 132 -2.40 20.67 2.77
CA ASP A 132 -1.47 21.65 2.21
C ASP A 132 -0.66 21.12 1.01
N GLY A 133 -0.84 19.85 0.63
CA GLY A 133 -0.10 19.21 -0.45
C GLY A 133 1.37 18.96 -0.13
N THR A 134 1.78 19.07 1.13
CA THR A 134 3.19 18.91 1.51
C THR A 134 3.62 17.45 1.37
N LEU A 135 4.64 17.21 0.55
CA LEU A 135 5.34 15.93 0.45
C LEU A 135 6.62 15.96 1.29
N THR A 136 6.72 15.06 2.26
CA THR A 136 7.91 14.86 3.10
C THR A 136 8.48 13.47 2.88
N PHE A 137 9.80 13.40 2.70
CA PHE A 137 10.52 12.13 2.62
C PHE A 137 11.53 12.01 3.77
N HIS A 138 11.38 10.98 4.60
CA HIS A 138 12.30 10.63 5.68
C HIS A 138 13.01 9.32 5.34
N GLY A 139 14.25 9.39 4.89
CA GLY A 139 15.05 8.19 4.59
C GLY A 139 16.31 8.55 3.81
N SER A 140 17.17 7.56 3.59
CA SER A 140 18.22 7.73 2.59
C SER A 140 17.55 7.60 1.22
N LEU A 141 17.33 8.72 0.55
CA LEU A 141 17.34 8.71 -0.90
C LEU A 141 18.73 8.21 -1.29
N ARG A 142 18.82 6.93 -1.61
CA ARG A 142 19.80 6.45 -2.58
C ARG A 142 19.09 6.12 -3.90
N PRO A 143 18.41 7.06 -4.57
CA PRO A 143 18.74 7.12 -5.98
C PRO A 143 20.25 7.35 -5.98
N ALA A 144 21.02 6.54 -6.69
CA ALA A 144 22.28 7.10 -7.14
C ALA A 144 21.87 8.43 -7.79
N GLU A 145 22.35 9.58 -7.31
CA GLU A 145 22.13 10.83 -8.05
C GLU A 145 22.49 10.54 -9.52
N GLY A 146 21.54 10.77 -10.44
CA GLY A 146 21.70 10.40 -11.85
C GLY A 146 21.24 8.97 -12.23
N PHE A 147 20.52 8.23 -11.39
CA PHE A 147 19.87 6.99 -11.83
C PHE A 147 18.70 7.30 -12.75
N SER A 148 18.79 6.86 -14.00
CA SER A 148 17.69 6.82 -14.96
C SER A 148 17.24 5.37 -15.16
N PHE A 149 15.98 5.08 -14.85
CA PHE A 149 15.43 3.72 -14.97
C PHE A 149 15.46 3.23 -16.43
N CYS A 150 15.01 4.06 -17.37
CA CYS A 150 14.96 3.70 -18.78
C CYS A 150 16.37 3.51 -19.38
N GLU A 151 17.34 4.35 -19.01
CA GLU A 151 18.74 4.15 -19.42
C GLU A 151 19.32 2.86 -18.84
N ALA A 152 19.08 2.61 -17.55
CA ALA A 152 19.52 1.38 -16.91
C ALA A 152 18.94 0.14 -17.60
N LEU A 153 17.66 0.17 -17.98
CA LEU A 153 16.98 -0.90 -18.69
C LEU A 153 17.56 -1.14 -20.09
N GLN A 154 17.95 -0.08 -20.80
CA GLN A 154 18.62 -0.17 -22.10
C GLN A 154 20.06 -0.71 -22.01
N GLN A 155 20.75 -0.46 -20.89
CA GLN A 155 22.14 -0.86 -20.66
C GLN A 155 22.29 -2.28 -20.10
N GLN A 156 21.20 -3.05 -19.95
CA GLN A 156 21.27 -4.46 -19.52
C GLN A 156 21.68 -5.43 -20.64
N ALA A 157 22.02 -4.91 -21.83
CA ALA A 157 22.43 -5.74 -22.95
C ALA A 157 23.85 -6.27 -22.67
N PRO A 158 24.14 -7.54 -23.01
CA PRO A 158 25.47 -8.11 -22.85
C PRO A 158 26.55 -7.38 -23.66
#